data_AF-W2VQJ5-F1
#
_entry.id   AF-W2VQJ5-F1
#
_cell.length_a   1.000
_cell.length_b   1.000
_cell.length_c   1.000
_cell.angle_alpha   90.00
_cell.angle_beta   90.00
_cell.angle_gamma   90.00
#
_symmetry.space_group_name_H-M   'P 1'
#
loop_
_entity.id
_entity.type
_entity.pdbx_description
1 polymer ?
#
loop_
_entity_poly.entity_id
_entity_poly.type
_entity_poly.pdbx_seq_one_letter_code
_entity_poly.pdbx_strand_id
1 'polypeptide(L)'
;MANRIDNWGAALPKEYRSDSLGDIKQLGIKKLFRGIILAPSNSGKTNMVFHLVKNSPNVYSHLHIVARNPDQELYNYMKDKLAGCITVYDPSEPPRVDDIQKDPRGGIQLVIIDDYSSDKKLQHDVFSHFFIRGRHKRLSTLFLTHSWFATNKLIRLNSKYLWILKANSKRDLKMQRERKDKP
;
A
#
# COMPACT_ATOMS: atom_id res chain seq x y z
N MET A 1 22.98 8.33 -36.74
CA MET A 1 22.85 8.67 -35.31
C MET A 1 21.36 8.65 -34.98
N ALA A 2 20.91 7.79 -34.06
CA ALA A 2 19.48 7.67 -33.76
C ALA A 2 18.99 8.92 -33.03
N ASN A 3 18.00 9.61 -33.59
CA ASN A 3 17.31 10.73 -32.95
C ASN A 3 16.73 10.25 -31.61
N ARG A 4 17.29 10.76 -30.50
CA ARG A 4 16.79 10.45 -29.16
C ARG A 4 15.55 11.31 -28.92
N ILE A 5 14.46 10.69 -28.50
CA ILE A 5 13.28 11.43 -28.02
C ILE A 5 13.68 12.16 -26.75
N ASP A 6 13.53 13.48 -26.73
CA ASP A 6 13.83 14.30 -25.56
C ASP A 6 12.96 13.93 -24.36
N ASN A 7 13.52 14.01 -23.17
CA ASN A 7 12.78 13.80 -21.93
C ASN A 7 11.93 15.04 -21.63
N TRP A 8 10.77 15.13 -22.29
CA TRP A 8 9.82 16.23 -22.15
C TRP A 8 9.39 16.47 -20.69
N GLY A 9 9.28 15.42 -19.88
CA GLY A 9 8.95 15.55 -18.45
C GLY A 9 10.03 16.28 -17.64
N ALA A 10 11.30 16.07 -17.97
CA ALA A 10 12.42 16.80 -17.37
C ALA A 10 12.56 18.23 -17.91
N ALA A 11 12.01 18.51 -19.10
CA ALA A 11 12.00 19.83 -19.72
C ALA A 11 10.82 20.72 -19.26
N LEU A 12 9.78 20.14 -18.64
CA LEU A 12 8.65 20.91 -18.11
C LEU A 12 9.10 22.04 -17.17
N PRO A 13 8.46 23.22 -17.17
CA PRO A 13 8.71 24.23 -16.14
C PRO A 13 8.40 23.70 -14.75
N LYS A 14 9.09 24.19 -13.70
CA LYS A 14 8.98 23.66 -12.33
C LYS A 14 7.54 23.65 -11.81
N GLU A 15 6.74 24.66 -12.16
CA GLU A 15 5.32 24.77 -11.78
C GLU A 15 4.42 23.64 -12.31
N TYR A 16 4.82 22.97 -13.41
CA TYR A 16 4.11 21.81 -13.96
C TYR A 16 4.72 20.47 -13.54
N ARG A 17 5.88 20.48 -12.86
CA ARG A 17 6.49 19.25 -12.37
C ARG A 17 5.81 18.81 -11.08
N SER A 18 5.48 17.53 -10.99
CA SER A 18 5.13 16.94 -9.71
C SER A 18 6.36 16.87 -8.82
N ASP A 19 6.32 17.50 -7.64
CA ASP A 19 7.39 17.36 -6.66
C ASP A 19 7.64 15.89 -6.31
N SER A 20 8.92 15.53 -6.25
CA SER A 20 9.32 14.28 -5.63
C SER A 20 8.92 14.34 -4.15
N LEU A 21 8.01 13.45 -3.74
CA LEU A 21 7.53 13.39 -2.36
C LEU A 21 8.61 12.91 -1.37
N GLY A 22 9.74 12.43 -1.87
CA GLY A 22 10.88 11.99 -1.07
C GLY A 22 10.67 10.65 -0.38
N ASP A 23 11.51 10.40 0.63
CA ASP A 23 11.73 9.09 1.22
C ASP A 23 11.50 9.15 2.74
N ILE A 24 11.05 8.03 3.31
CA ILE A 24 11.02 7.78 4.75
C ILE A 24 12.39 7.22 5.12
N LYS A 25 13.32 8.10 5.52
CA LYS A 25 14.74 7.78 5.68
C LYS A 25 14.98 6.58 6.61
N GLN A 26 14.24 6.52 7.72
CA GLN A 26 14.33 5.45 8.72
C GLN A 26 14.02 4.07 8.14
N LEU A 27 13.18 4.01 7.11
CA LEU A 27 12.71 2.77 6.50
C LEU A 27 13.32 2.49 5.13
N GLY A 28 14.03 3.45 4.54
CA GLY A 28 14.59 3.32 3.19
C GLY A 28 13.54 3.19 2.07
N ILE A 29 12.31 3.67 2.29
CA ILE A 29 11.20 3.57 1.32
C ILE A 29 10.70 4.94 0.87
N LYS A 30 10.03 5.01 -0.29
CA LYS A 30 9.37 6.25 -0.74
C LYS A 30 8.20 6.59 0.18
N LYS A 31 7.93 7.88 0.43
CA LYS A 31 6.76 8.31 1.24
C LYS A 31 5.43 7.92 0.61
N LEU A 32 5.32 8.12 -0.71
CA LEU A 32 4.21 7.64 -1.53
C LEU A 32 4.56 6.28 -2.12
N PHE A 33 3.90 5.23 -1.65
CA PHE A 33 4.19 3.87 -2.07
C PHE A 33 2.96 2.97 -2.12
N ARG A 34 3.10 1.86 -2.83
CA ARG A 34 2.13 0.76 -2.82
C ARG A 34 2.89 -0.51 -2.45
N GLY A 35 2.41 -1.25 -1.48
CA GLY A 35 3.14 -2.42 -0.99
C GLY A 35 2.24 -3.52 -0.48
N ILE A 36 2.83 -4.71 -0.41
CA ILE A 36 2.20 -5.93 0.10
C ILE A 36 2.99 -6.39 1.33
N ILE A 37 2.26 -6.75 2.39
CA ILE A 37 2.82 -7.50 3.52
C ILE A 37 2.30 -8.92 3.42
N LEU A 38 3.17 -9.84 3.05
CA LEU A 38 2.88 -11.27 2.91
C LEU A 38 3.32 -12.00 4.17
N ALA A 39 2.35 -12.54 4.91
CA ALA A 39 2.64 -13.46 6.00
C ALA A 39 1.42 -14.30 6.38
N PRO A 40 1.64 -15.53 6.91
CA PRO A 40 0.61 -16.34 7.55
C PRO A 40 -0.25 -15.59 8.58
N SER A 41 -1.34 -16.23 9.00
CA SER A 41 -2.11 -15.78 10.15
C SER A 41 -1.21 -15.72 11.39
N ASN A 42 -1.46 -14.75 12.27
CA ASN A 42 -0.72 -14.54 13.52
C ASN A 42 0.80 -14.37 13.36
N SER A 43 1.27 -13.96 12.18
CA SER A 43 2.70 -13.80 11.87
C SER A 43 3.19 -12.35 11.95
N GLY A 44 2.45 -11.48 12.63
CA GLY A 44 2.86 -10.11 12.89
C GLY A 44 2.62 -9.11 11.76
N LYS A 45 1.69 -9.35 10.83
CA LYS A 45 1.36 -8.38 9.75
C LYS A 45 0.95 -7.01 10.31
N THR A 46 0.01 -7.01 11.26
CA THR A 46 -0.44 -5.79 11.94
C THR A 46 0.69 -5.13 12.73
N ASN A 47 1.59 -5.92 13.32
CA ASN A 47 2.79 -5.39 14.00
C ASN A 47 3.76 -4.72 13.02
N MET A 48 3.94 -5.28 11.82
CA MET A 48 4.72 -4.64 10.76
C MET A 48 4.08 -3.32 10.30
N VAL A 49 2.76 -3.27 10.17
CA VAL A 49 2.04 -2.00 9.91
C VAL A 49 2.33 -0.99 11.00
N PHE A 50 2.21 -1.38 12.27
CA PHE A 50 2.51 -0.50 13.39
C PHE A 50 3.97 -0.01 13.35
N HIS A 51 4.92 -0.89 13.06
CA HIS A 51 6.33 -0.52 12.89
C HIS A 51 6.54 0.50 11.76
N LEU A 52 5.88 0.32 10.62
CA LEU A 52 5.93 1.29 9.51
C LEU A 52 5.38 2.65 9.94
N VAL A 53 4.20 2.68 10.57
CA VAL A 53 3.57 3.93 11.01
C VAL A 53 4.43 4.65 12.05
N LYS A 54 4.90 3.92 13.07
CA LYS A 54 5.75 4.46 14.15
C LYS A 54 7.06 5.07 13.62
N ASN A 55 7.65 4.46 12.58
CA ASN A 55 8.90 4.93 11.96
C ASN A 55 8.66 5.89 10.78
N SER A 56 7.42 6.36 10.59
CA SER A 56 7.04 7.35 9.59
C SER A 56 6.47 8.63 10.24
N PRO A 57 7.13 9.22 11.25
CA PRO A 57 6.60 10.38 11.96
C PRO A 57 6.40 11.55 10.98
N ASN A 58 5.26 12.23 11.09
CA ASN A 58 4.89 13.39 10.27
C ASN A 58 4.88 13.13 8.74
N VAL A 59 4.79 11.87 8.30
CA VAL A 59 4.71 11.51 6.88
C VAL A 59 3.26 11.48 6.40
N TYR A 60 2.38 10.86 7.18
CA TYR A 60 0.98 10.66 6.81
C TYR A 60 0.09 11.68 7.51
N SER A 61 -0.74 12.38 6.73
CA SER A 61 -1.74 13.30 7.27
C SER A 61 -2.99 12.58 7.76
N HIS A 62 -3.28 11.39 7.22
CA HIS A 62 -4.43 10.59 7.63
C HIS A 62 -4.19 9.09 7.41
N LEU A 63 -4.80 8.25 8.26
CA LEU A 63 -4.81 6.80 8.14
C LEU A 63 -6.21 6.27 7.84
N HIS A 64 -6.30 5.34 6.90
CA HIS A 64 -7.53 4.68 6.47
C HIS A 64 -7.39 3.18 6.70
N ILE A 65 -8.13 2.64 7.67
CA ILE A 65 -8.13 1.21 7.98
C ILE A 65 -9.36 0.56 7.36
N VAL A 66 -9.11 -0.34 6.40
CA VAL A 66 -10.09 -1.20 5.76
C VAL A 66 -9.74 -2.63 6.16
N ALA A 67 -10.32 -3.12 7.25
CA ALA A 67 -10.00 -4.43 7.81
C ALA A 67 -11.28 -5.28 7.97
N ARG A 68 -11.20 -6.60 7.76
CA ARG A 68 -12.32 -7.50 8.12
C ARG A 68 -12.60 -7.53 9.62
N ASN A 69 -11.54 -7.44 10.42
CA ASN A 69 -11.62 -7.34 11.88
C ASN A 69 -11.01 -6.00 12.34
N PRO A 70 -11.81 -4.92 12.45
CA PRO A 70 -11.33 -3.58 12.80
C PRO A 70 -11.02 -3.38 14.29
N ASP A 71 -11.48 -4.27 15.17
CA ASP A 71 -11.39 -4.12 16.63
C ASP A 71 -10.22 -4.90 17.26
N GLN A 72 -9.18 -5.13 16.47
CA GLN A 72 -7.91 -5.69 16.95
C GLN A 72 -7.18 -4.70 17.87
N GLU A 73 -6.48 -5.22 18.88
CA GLU A 73 -5.75 -4.44 19.89
C GLU A 73 -4.87 -3.34 19.30
N LEU A 74 -4.07 -3.65 18.28
CA LEU A 74 -3.18 -2.68 17.64
C LEU A 74 -3.94 -1.58 16.89
N TYR A 75 -5.07 -1.91 16.25
CA TYR A 75 -5.91 -0.90 15.61
C TYR A 75 -6.62 -0.04 16.64
N ASN A 76 -7.11 -0.61 17.73
CA ASN A 76 -7.69 0.14 18.85
C ASN A 76 -6.67 1.10 19.47
N TYR A 77 -5.44 0.65 19.67
CA TYR A 77 -4.35 1.51 20.13
C TYR A 77 -4.06 2.66 19.16
N MET A 78 -4.02 2.38 17.85
CA MET A 78 -3.83 3.42 16.84
C MET A 78 -5.01 4.40 16.77
N LYS A 79 -6.25 3.91 16.92
CA LYS A 79 -7.48 4.74 17.00
C LYS A 79 -7.36 5.75 18.15
N ASP A 80 -6.95 5.27 19.32
CA ASP A 80 -6.74 6.10 20.52
C ASP A 80 -5.63 7.15 20.30
N LYS A 81 -4.44 6.72 19.85
CA LYS A 81 -3.28 7.62 19.71
C LYS A 81 -3.34 8.59 18.55
N LEU A 82 -4.12 8.28 17.51
CA LEU A 82 -4.23 9.09 16.30
C LEU A 82 -5.63 9.70 16.15
N ALA A 83 -6.35 9.90 17.25
CA ALA A 83 -7.69 10.47 17.26
C ALA A 83 -7.78 11.72 16.37
N GLY A 84 -8.73 11.74 15.44
CA GLY A 84 -8.92 12.80 14.45
C GLY A 84 -8.12 12.66 13.14
N CYS A 85 -7.11 11.80 13.10
CA CYS A 85 -6.25 11.55 11.92
C CYS A 85 -6.34 10.09 11.43
N ILE A 86 -7.38 9.37 11.83
CA ILE A 86 -7.63 7.97 11.48
C ILE A 86 -9.11 7.72 11.23
N THR A 87 -9.40 6.97 10.18
CA THR A 87 -10.75 6.49 9.84
C THR A 87 -10.70 4.98 9.70
N VAL A 88 -11.61 4.30 10.41
CA VAL A 88 -11.83 2.87 10.29
C VAL A 88 -13.16 2.68 9.59
N TYR A 89 -13.16 1.95 8.48
CA TYR A 89 -14.34 1.76 7.65
C TYR A 89 -15.11 0.51 8.05
N ASP A 90 -16.42 0.53 7.80
CA ASP A 90 -17.27 -0.63 7.97
C ASP A 90 -16.79 -1.80 7.06
N PRO A 91 -16.52 -3.00 7.61
CA PRO A 91 -16.11 -4.15 6.81
C PRO A 91 -17.14 -4.62 5.79
N SER A 92 -18.42 -4.30 5.97
CA SER A 92 -19.51 -4.63 5.05
C SER A 92 -19.54 -3.71 3.83
N GLU A 93 -19.07 -2.46 3.99
CA GLU A 93 -19.05 -1.44 2.94
C GLU A 93 -17.66 -0.77 2.82
N PRO A 94 -16.64 -1.48 2.31
CA PRO A 94 -15.32 -0.91 2.11
C PRO A 94 -15.35 0.29 1.14
N PRO A 95 -14.59 1.37 1.42
CA PRO A 95 -14.56 2.53 0.55
C PRO A 95 -13.90 2.21 -0.78
N ARG A 96 -14.36 2.86 -1.84
CA ARG A 96 -13.64 2.94 -3.10
C ARG A 96 -12.57 4.02 -3.01
N VAL A 97 -11.57 3.92 -3.89
CA VAL A 97 -10.52 4.95 -4.00
C VAL A 97 -11.09 6.34 -4.28
N ASP A 98 -12.24 6.41 -4.96
CA ASP A 98 -12.90 7.67 -5.30
C ASP A 98 -13.59 8.34 -4.11
N ASP A 99 -13.97 7.55 -3.09
CA ASP A 99 -14.63 8.03 -1.87
C ASP A 99 -13.65 8.73 -0.92
N ILE A 100 -12.36 8.35 -0.97
CA ILE A 100 -11.32 8.98 -0.16
C ILE A 100 -10.93 10.33 -0.77
N GLN A 101 -11.17 11.42 -0.05
CA GLN A 101 -10.79 12.75 -0.49
C GLN A 101 -9.28 12.95 -0.47
N LYS A 102 -8.77 13.74 -1.41
CA LYS A 102 -7.37 14.17 -1.39
C LYS A 102 -7.21 15.18 -0.27
N ASP A 103 -6.12 15.09 0.49
CA ASP A 103 -5.79 16.11 1.49
C ASP A 103 -5.68 17.50 0.80
N PRO A 104 -6.45 18.51 1.24
CA PRO A 104 -6.46 19.84 0.63
C PRO A 104 -5.10 20.55 0.74
N ARG A 105 -4.29 20.21 1.73
CA ARG A 105 -2.91 20.69 1.91
C ARG A 105 -1.90 19.85 1.14
N GLY A 106 -2.36 18.83 0.42
CA GLY A 106 -1.51 17.92 -0.33
C GLY A 106 -0.77 16.89 0.52
N GLY A 107 -1.19 16.65 1.77
CA GLY A 107 -0.65 15.57 2.60
C GLY A 107 -0.74 14.18 1.93
N ILE A 108 0.18 13.29 2.29
CA ILE A 108 0.12 11.88 1.91
C ILE A 108 -0.77 11.17 2.93
N GLN A 109 -1.66 10.32 2.47
CA GLN A 109 -2.51 9.51 3.37
C GLN A 109 -2.13 8.03 3.22
N LEU A 110 -2.32 7.23 4.28
CA LEU A 110 -2.01 5.80 4.27
C LEU A 110 -3.29 4.98 4.33
N VAL A 111 -3.49 4.11 3.34
CA VAL A 111 -4.56 3.12 3.28
C VAL A 111 -4.01 1.74 3.65
N ILE A 112 -4.59 1.11 4.65
CA ILE A 112 -4.27 -0.24 5.10
C ILE A 112 -5.47 -1.12 4.78
N ILE A 113 -5.26 -2.12 3.93
CA ILE A 113 -6.27 -3.11 3.56
C ILE A 113 -5.83 -4.45 4.18
N ASP A 114 -6.62 -4.96 5.12
CA ASP A 114 -6.25 -6.12 5.94
C ASP A 114 -7.32 -7.22 5.95
N ASP A 115 -6.84 -8.45 5.87
CA ASP A 115 -7.64 -9.69 5.93
C ASP A 115 -8.69 -9.84 4.81
N TYR A 116 -8.40 -9.30 3.61
CA TYR A 116 -9.23 -9.46 2.41
C TYR A 116 -8.65 -10.43 1.37
N SER A 117 -7.70 -11.29 1.76
CA SER A 117 -7.00 -12.22 0.85
C SER A 117 -7.91 -13.21 0.12
N SER A 118 -9.04 -13.58 0.72
CA SER A 118 -10.03 -14.51 0.15
C SER A 118 -11.07 -13.81 -0.73
N ASP A 119 -11.29 -12.50 -0.54
CA ASP A 119 -12.31 -11.72 -1.23
C ASP A 119 -11.89 -11.30 -2.64
N LYS A 120 -11.85 -12.27 -3.58
CA LYS A 120 -11.40 -12.05 -4.97
C LYS A 120 -12.14 -10.91 -5.67
N LYS A 121 -13.45 -10.79 -5.45
CA LYS A 121 -14.29 -9.75 -6.05
C LYS A 121 -13.90 -8.36 -5.54
N LEU A 122 -13.83 -8.17 -4.22
CA LEU A 122 -13.40 -6.90 -3.65
C LEU A 122 -11.96 -6.55 -4.04
N GLN A 123 -11.07 -7.54 -4.07
CA GLN A 123 -9.70 -7.32 -4.55
C GLN A 123 -9.65 -6.81 -5.99
N HIS A 124 -10.49 -7.35 -6.87
CA HIS A 124 -10.56 -6.92 -8.26
C HIS A 124 -11.26 -5.56 -8.40
N ASP A 125 -12.49 -5.44 -7.91
CA ASP A 125 -13.40 -4.32 -8.20
C ASP A 125 -13.13 -3.08 -7.35
N VAL A 126 -12.49 -3.25 -6.18
CA VAL A 126 -12.30 -2.17 -5.19
C VAL A 126 -10.82 -1.96 -4.90
N PHE A 127 -10.14 -2.97 -4.35
CA PHE A 127 -8.80 -2.78 -3.80
C PHE A 127 -7.73 -2.58 -4.88
N SER A 128 -7.86 -3.21 -6.05
CA SER A 128 -6.93 -3.00 -7.17
C SER A 128 -6.84 -1.52 -7.59
N HIS A 129 -7.94 -0.77 -7.46
CA HIS A 129 -7.99 0.64 -7.85
C HIS A 129 -7.13 1.53 -6.96
N PHE A 130 -6.97 1.21 -5.67
CA PHE A 130 -6.02 1.90 -4.80
C PHE A 130 -4.58 1.74 -5.32
N PHE A 131 -4.24 0.55 -5.81
CA PHE A 131 -2.92 0.28 -6.37
C PHE A 131 -2.71 0.89 -7.76
N ILE A 132 -3.75 1.00 -8.59
CA ILE A 132 -3.62 1.57 -9.94
C ILE A 132 -3.58 3.10 -9.88
N ARG A 133 -4.58 3.72 -9.26
CA ARG A 133 -4.86 5.17 -9.33
C ARG A 133 -4.81 5.92 -8.01
N GLY A 134 -4.66 5.25 -6.86
CA GLY A 134 -4.58 5.91 -5.54
C GLY A 134 -3.47 6.95 -5.44
N ARG A 135 -2.37 6.79 -6.20
CA ARG A 135 -1.27 7.77 -6.27
C ARG A 135 -1.71 9.17 -6.71
N HIS A 136 -2.75 9.31 -7.55
CA HIS A 136 -3.26 10.62 -7.99
C HIS A 136 -3.89 11.39 -6.83
N LYS A 137 -4.35 10.68 -5.80
CA LYS A 137 -4.87 11.21 -4.54
C LYS A 137 -3.84 11.22 -3.41
N ARG A 138 -2.55 11.00 -3.71
CA ARG A 138 -1.45 10.86 -2.73
C ARG A 138 -1.73 9.79 -1.66
N LEU A 139 -2.37 8.69 -2.06
CA LEU A 139 -2.60 7.54 -1.19
C LEU A 139 -1.43 6.58 -1.28
N SER A 140 -0.72 6.40 -0.18
CA SER A 140 0.08 5.21 0.05
C SER A 140 -0.83 4.05 0.41
N THR A 141 -0.55 2.85 -0.08
CA THR A 141 -1.44 1.70 0.13
C THR A 141 -0.66 0.46 0.53
N LEU A 142 -1.11 -0.19 1.59
CA LEU A 142 -0.65 -1.48 2.07
C LEU A 142 -1.76 -2.52 1.91
N PHE A 143 -1.45 -3.65 1.30
CA PHE A 143 -2.33 -4.81 1.27
C PHE A 143 -1.69 -5.95 2.07
N LEU A 144 -2.34 -6.33 3.17
CA LEU A 144 -1.90 -7.39 4.06
C LEU A 144 -2.52 -8.70 3.56
N THR A 145 -1.70 -9.71 3.32
CA THR A 145 -2.17 -10.95 2.70
C THR A 145 -1.49 -12.19 3.25
N HIS A 146 -2.24 -13.29 3.27
CA HIS A 146 -1.75 -14.61 3.70
C HIS A 146 -1.17 -15.43 2.55
N SER A 147 -1.51 -15.08 1.31
CA SER A 147 -1.10 -15.81 0.12
C SER A 147 -0.87 -14.87 -1.04
N TRP A 148 0.32 -14.93 -1.61
CA TRP A 148 0.64 -14.21 -2.83
C TRP A 148 -0.20 -14.68 -4.01
N PHE A 149 -0.39 -15.99 -4.16
CA PHE A 149 -1.12 -16.55 -5.28
C PHE A 149 -2.60 -16.18 -5.24
N ALA A 150 -3.18 -16.07 -4.04
CA ALA A 150 -4.56 -15.59 -3.86
C ALA A 150 -4.71 -14.07 -4.07
N THR A 151 -3.61 -13.31 -3.97
CA THR A 151 -3.63 -11.86 -4.15
C THR A 151 -3.81 -11.50 -5.63
N ASN A 152 -4.77 -10.61 -5.92
CA ASN A 152 -5.11 -10.19 -7.28
C ASN A 152 -3.88 -9.68 -8.06
N LYS A 153 -3.78 -10.10 -9.32
CA LYS A 153 -2.66 -9.77 -10.22
C LYS A 153 -2.40 -8.26 -10.32
N LEU A 154 -3.45 -7.43 -10.36
CA LEU A 154 -3.32 -5.98 -10.46
C LEU A 154 -2.68 -5.38 -9.21
N ILE A 155 -3.03 -5.89 -8.01
CA ILE A 155 -2.39 -5.48 -6.75
C ILE A 155 -0.90 -5.82 -6.80
N ARG A 156 -0.56 -7.06 -7.20
CA ARG A 156 0.83 -7.55 -7.26
C ARG A 156 1.70 -6.74 -8.24
N LEU A 157 1.21 -6.53 -9.46
CA LEU A 157 1.97 -5.84 -10.51
C LEU A 157 2.16 -4.34 -10.24
N ASN A 158 1.26 -3.72 -9.47
CA ASN A 158 1.33 -2.30 -9.13
C ASN A 158 1.95 -2.03 -7.75
N SER A 159 2.36 -3.09 -7.04
CA SER A 159 3.09 -2.98 -5.78
C SER A 159 4.57 -2.75 -6.05
N LYS A 160 5.14 -1.78 -5.34
CA LYS A 160 6.58 -1.46 -5.40
C LYS A 160 7.37 -2.19 -4.33
N TYR A 161 6.73 -2.46 -3.19
CA TYR A 161 7.37 -3.11 -2.04
C TYR A 161 6.63 -4.40 -1.70
N LEU A 162 7.40 -5.44 -1.34
CA LEU A 162 6.90 -6.70 -0.82
C LEU A 162 7.68 -7.03 0.45
N TRP A 163 7.01 -7.03 1.58
CA TRP A 163 7.56 -7.51 2.85
C TRP A 163 7.08 -8.93 3.09
N ILE A 164 8.02 -9.86 3.30
CA ILE A 164 7.71 -11.25 3.64
C ILE A 164 8.19 -11.47 5.07
N LEU A 165 7.26 -11.55 6.04
CA LEU A 165 7.63 -11.67 7.46
C LEU A 165 7.98 -13.12 7.83
N LYS A 166 7.14 -14.06 7.39
CA LYS A 166 7.35 -15.49 7.57
C LYS A 166 6.88 -16.19 6.31
N ALA A 167 7.76 -16.96 5.66
CA ALA A 167 7.35 -17.75 4.51
C ALA A 167 6.60 -18.99 5.00
N ASN A 168 5.34 -19.13 4.58
CA ASN A 168 4.48 -20.27 4.94
C ASN A 168 4.95 -21.58 4.30
N SER A 169 5.62 -21.50 3.15
CA SER A 169 5.98 -22.69 2.37
C SER A 169 7.19 -22.45 1.46
N LYS A 170 7.89 -23.53 1.09
CA LYS A 170 8.90 -23.50 0.01
C LYS A 170 8.32 -22.97 -1.31
N ARG A 171 7.00 -23.07 -1.54
CA ARG A 171 6.30 -22.56 -2.73
C ARG A 171 6.22 -21.03 -2.76
N ASP A 172 6.01 -20.39 -1.60
CA ASP A 172 6.04 -18.93 -1.49
C ASP A 172 7.47 -18.39 -1.68
N LEU A 173 8.49 -19.15 -1.25
CA LEU A 173 9.90 -18.84 -1.53
C LEU A 173 10.30 -19.10 -2.99
N LYS A 174 9.63 -20.05 -3.66
CA LYS A 174 9.85 -20.35 -5.09
C LYS A 174 9.42 -19.20 -6.03
N MET A 175 8.78 -18.15 -5.49
CA MET A 175 8.53 -16.86 -6.16
C MET A 175 9.70 -16.33 -6.99
N GLN A 176 10.94 -16.60 -6.57
CA GLN A 176 12.14 -16.05 -7.20
C GLN A 176 12.64 -16.84 -8.43
N ARG A 177 12.07 -18.01 -8.77
CA ARG A 177 12.64 -18.91 -9.79
C ARG A 177 11.98 -18.91 -11.16
N GLU A 178 10.81 -18.29 -11.36
CA GLU A 178 10.08 -18.37 -12.65
C GLU A 178 10.36 -17.22 -13.63
N ARG A 179 11.63 -16.80 -13.73
CA ARG A 179 12.13 -15.95 -14.83
C ARG A 179 13.51 -16.37 -15.33
N LYS A 180 13.81 -17.67 -15.33
CA LYS A 180 14.81 -18.21 -16.23
C LYS A 180 14.16 -19.32 -17.02
N ASP A 181 14.38 -19.26 -18.33
CA ASP A 181 14.07 -20.29 -19.32
C ASP A 181 12.65 -20.23 -19.90
N LYS A 182 12.47 -19.28 -20.81
CA LYS A 182 11.84 -19.62 -22.09
C LYS A 182 12.94 -19.57 -23.16
N PRO A 183 13.11 -20.61 -23.99
CA PRO A 183 13.97 -20.56 -25.17
C PRO A 183 13.47 -19.50 -26.16
#